data_AF-A0AAD2DLB2-F1
#
_entry.id   AF-A0AAD2DLB2-F1
#
_cell.length_a   1.000
_cell.length_b   1.000
_cell.length_c   1.000
_cell.angle_alpha   90.00
_cell.angle_beta   90.00
_cell.angle_gamma   90.00
#
_symmetry.space_group_name_H-M   'P 1'
#
loop_
_entity.id
_entity.type
_entity.pdbx_description
1 polymer ?
#
loop_
_entity_poly.entity_id
_entity_poly.type
_entity_poly.pdbx_seq_one_letter_code
_entity_poly.pdbx_strand_id
1 'polypeptide(L)'
;MPIGAAPSSLAGAAATGLIFASNSAVPVGGPSWNVNLGRRDSTTASRSVANIVLPSPFSDLNTQLFPHLRTRDLVLETWIPHNRPIPMFFFRDRIYSNRTDIDAGFASTRRRQCPTNSGDSNLAALDLMIPNSFDNNYFKNLM
;
A
#
# COMPACT_ATOMS: atom_id res chain seq x y z
N MET A 1 -26.84 -2.81 11.71
CA MET A 1 -26.57 -1.77 12.74
C MET A 1 -26.56 -0.43 12.03
N PRO A 2 -27.36 0.55 12.45
CA PRO A 2 -27.53 1.79 11.70
C PRO A 2 -26.28 2.65 11.85
N ILE A 3 -25.76 3.13 10.71
CA ILE A 3 -24.68 4.09 10.65
C ILE A 3 -25.30 5.43 11.06
N GLY A 4 -25.17 5.79 12.33
CA GLY A 4 -25.61 7.08 12.83
C GLY A 4 -24.83 8.19 12.13
N ALA A 5 -25.52 8.99 11.31
CA ALA A 5 -24.96 10.20 10.73
C ALA A 5 -24.59 11.16 11.87
N ALA A 6 -23.30 11.50 11.99
CA ALA A 6 -22.84 12.55 12.88
C ALA A 6 -23.26 13.92 12.29
N PRO A 7 -23.73 14.86 13.13
CA PRO A 7 -24.15 16.18 12.67
C PRO A 7 -22.98 16.96 12.07
N SER A 8 -23.31 17.80 11.09
CA SER A 8 -22.43 18.52 10.14
C SER A 8 -21.57 19.64 10.74
N SER A 9 -21.04 19.46 11.95
CA SER A 9 -20.11 20.40 12.57
C SER A 9 -18.86 19.68 13.08
N LEU A 10 -17.71 19.95 12.46
CA LEU A 10 -16.34 19.64 12.91
C LEU A 10 -15.69 18.26 12.59
N ALA A 11 -15.99 17.62 11.46
CA ALA A 11 -15.14 16.54 10.95
C ALA A 11 -14.47 16.96 9.62
N GLY A 12 -13.26 17.51 9.69
CA GLY A 12 -12.46 17.80 8.49
C GLY A 12 -12.15 16.53 7.68
N ALA A 13 -11.82 16.69 6.40
CA ALA A 13 -11.42 15.61 5.49
C ALA A 13 -10.29 14.74 6.08
N ALA A 14 -9.38 15.33 6.86
CA ALA A 14 -8.28 14.65 7.55
C ALA A 14 -8.74 13.69 8.66
N ALA A 15 -9.83 14.01 9.37
CA ALA A 15 -10.42 13.13 10.38
C ALA A 15 -11.25 12.02 9.72
N THR A 16 -12.04 12.40 8.72
CA THR A 16 -12.84 11.49 7.91
C THR A 16 -11.98 10.41 7.23
N GLY A 17 -10.81 10.78 6.68
CA GLY A 17 -9.88 9.84 6.06
C GLY A 17 -9.35 8.75 7.01
N LEU A 18 -9.10 9.07 8.29
CA LEU A 18 -8.64 8.09 9.27
C LEU A 18 -9.75 7.10 9.65
N ILE A 19 -10.98 7.60 9.79
CA ILE A 19 -12.15 6.75 10.06
C ILE A 19 -12.38 5.79 8.90
N PHE A 20 -12.31 6.27 7.65
CA PHE A 20 -12.43 5.41 6.48
C PHE A 20 -11.34 4.35 6.42
N ALA A 21 -10.08 4.71 6.69
CA ALA A 21 -8.98 3.76 6.71
C ALA A 21 -9.23 2.63 7.73
N SER A 22 -9.61 2.98 8.97
CA SER A 22 -9.95 1.98 10.00
C SER A 22 -11.14 1.10 9.59
N ASN A 23 -12.22 1.69 9.10
CA ASN A 23 -13.42 0.95 8.70
C ASN A 23 -13.20 0.07 7.47
N SER A 24 -12.22 0.38 6.62
CA SER A 24 -11.88 -0.41 5.44
C SER A 24 -11.05 -1.67 5.76
N ALA A 25 -10.37 -1.70 6.92
CA ALA A 25 -9.54 -2.84 7.32
C ALA A 25 -10.37 -4.01 7.89
N VAL A 26 -11.43 -3.71 8.65
CA VAL A 26 -12.24 -4.74 9.34
C VAL A 26 -12.93 -5.73 8.37
N PRO A 27 -13.57 -5.28 7.26
CA PRO A 27 -14.24 -6.19 6.32
C PRO A 27 -13.30 -7.15 5.59
N VAL A 28 -12.02 -6.83 5.53
CA VAL A 28 -10.98 -7.67 4.91
C VAL A 28 -10.20 -8.49 5.93
N GLY A 29 -10.65 -8.56 7.20
CA GLY A 29 -10.01 -9.37 8.25
C GLY A 29 -8.92 -8.65 9.05
N GLY A 30 -8.79 -7.34 8.90
CA GLY A 30 -7.84 -6.52 9.65
C GLY A 30 -8.30 -6.15 11.05
N PRO A 31 -7.38 -5.64 11.90
CA PRO A 31 -7.68 -5.28 13.27
C PRO A 31 -8.64 -4.09 13.31
N SER A 32 -9.43 -4.03 14.39
CA SER A 32 -10.18 -2.83 14.74
C SER A 32 -9.37 -2.04 15.77
N TRP A 33 -9.33 -0.71 15.62
CA TRP A 33 -8.68 0.18 16.56
C TRP A 33 -9.48 1.48 16.71
N ASN A 34 -9.37 2.12 17.87
CA ASN A 34 -10.02 3.41 18.10
C ASN A 34 -9.26 4.51 17.35
N VAL A 35 -9.98 5.30 16.54
CA VAL A 35 -9.42 6.44 15.82
C VAL A 35 -9.51 7.69 16.70
N ASN A 36 -8.36 8.26 17.06
CA ASN A 36 -8.32 9.55 17.75
C ASN A 36 -8.77 10.66 16.80
N LEU A 37 -9.82 11.38 17.21
CA LEU A 37 -10.38 12.50 16.46
C LEU A 37 -9.73 13.82 16.88
N GLY A 38 -9.91 14.86 16.06
CA GLY A 38 -9.41 16.22 16.34
C GLY A 38 -8.43 16.80 15.31
N ARG A 39 -8.10 16.02 14.27
CA ARG A 39 -7.33 16.54 13.12
C ARG A 39 -8.14 17.61 12.38
N ARG A 40 -7.49 18.73 12.09
CA ARG A 40 -8.02 19.82 11.25
C ARG A 40 -7.41 19.73 9.86
N ASP A 41 -8.16 20.19 8.87
CA ASP A 41 -7.68 20.21 7.49
C ASP A 41 -6.62 21.28 7.29
N SER A 42 -5.58 20.94 6.52
CA SER A 42 -4.63 21.94 6.04
C SER A 42 -5.31 22.83 4.99
N THR A 43 -4.99 24.12 5.01
CA THR A 43 -5.39 25.07 3.96
C THR A 43 -4.41 25.12 2.79
N THR A 44 -3.28 24.40 2.88
CA THR A 44 -2.23 24.38 1.87
C THR A 44 -1.76 22.95 1.58
N ALA A 45 -1.23 22.74 0.37
CA ALA A 45 -0.63 21.48 -0.07
C ALA A 45 0.80 21.73 -0.55
N SER A 46 1.71 20.77 -0.33
CA SER A 46 3.11 20.87 -0.72
C SER A 46 3.55 19.68 -1.56
N ARG A 47 3.64 19.89 -2.88
CA ARG A 47 4.14 18.88 -3.82
C ARG A 47 5.63 18.60 -3.63
N SER A 48 6.42 19.63 -3.33
CA SER A 48 7.87 19.48 -3.13
C SER A 48 8.17 18.60 -1.93
N VAL A 49 7.45 18.78 -0.82
CA VAL A 49 7.57 17.90 0.36
C VAL A 49 7.11 16.49 0.03
N ALA A 50 5.98 16.32 -0.67
CA ALA A 50 5.46 15.00 -1.06
C ALA A 50 6.49 14.19 -1.88
N ASN A 51 7.16 14.83 -2.85
CA ASN A 51 8.19 14.19 -3.67
C ASN A 51 9.46 13.79 -2.90
N ILE A 52 9.68 14.35 -1.70
CA ILE A 52 10.84 14.04 -0.86
C ILE A 52 10.48 12.96 0.17
N VAL A 53 9.27 13.02 0.75
CA VAL A 53 8.87 12.14 1.85
C VAL A 53 8.26 10.81 1.38
N LEU A 54 7.71 10.74 0.17
CA LEU A 54 7.16 9.50 -0.37
C LEU A 54 8.28 8.66 -1.01
N PRO A 55 8.53 7.43 -0.52
CA PRO A 55 9.53 6.57 -1.11
C PRO A 55 9.13 6.13 -2.52
N SER A 56 10.10 6.08 -3.42
CA SER A 56 9.90 5.46 -4.73
C SER A 56 9.95 3.93 -4.60
N PRO A 57 9.07 3.20 -5.31
CA PRO A 57 9.05 1.73 -5.29
C PRO A 57 10.31 1.10 -5.89
N PHE A 58 11.13 1.88 -6.59
CA PHE A 58 12.39 1.44 -7.18
C PHE A 58 13.61 1.72 -6.31
N SER A 59 13.45 2.44 -5.20
CA SER A 59 14.57 2.78 -4.32
C SER A 59 14.95 1.61 -3.43
N ASP A 60 16.23 1.52 -3.06
CA ASP A 60 16.73 0.44 -2.20
C ASP A 60 16.15 0.49 -0.78
N LEU A 61 16.12 -0.67 -0.11
CA LEU A 61 15.59 -0.85 1.24
C LEU A 61 16.10 0.20 2.24
N ASN A 62 17.40 0.52 2.17
CA ASN A 62 18.02 1.57 2.97
C ASN A 62 17.30 2.93 2.82
N THR A 63 17.09 3.38 1.59
CA THR A 63 16.43 4.67 1.32
C THR A 63 14.95 4.69 1.71
N GLN A 64 14.27 3.54 1.68
CA GLN A 64 12.89 3.41 2.15
C GLN A 64 12.80 3.37 3.68
N LEU A 65 13.78 2.76 4.35
CA LEU A 65 13.81 2.60 5.81
C LEU A 65 14.28 3.87 6.52
N PHE A 66 15.34 4.52 6.05
CA PHE A 66 16.04 5.59 6.79
C PHE A 66 15.15 6.74 7.30
N PRO A 67 14.12 7.24 6.58
CA PRO A 67 13.23 8.27 7.14
C PRO A 67 12.30 7.76 8.25
N HIS A 68 12.15 6.43 8.44
CA HIS A 68 11.16 5.82 9.34
C HIS A 68 11.77 4.92 10.43
N LEU A 69 13.08 4.68 10.43
CA LEU A 69 13.80 3.82 11.40
C LEU A 69 13.73 4.29 12.88
N ARG A 70 13.25 5.50 13.17
CA ARG A 70 13.09 5.97 14.56
C ARG A 70 11.78 5.53 15.21
N THR A 71 10.83 5.01 14.43
CA THR A 71 9.55 4.52 14.95
C THR A 71 9.37 3.06 14.57
N ARG A 72 8.73 2.28 15.44
CA ARG A 72 8.28 0.90 15.15
C ARG A 72 7.22 0.86 14.02
N ASP A 73 6.98 1.99 13.34
CA ASP A 73 5.92 2.20 12.35
C ASP A 73 6.26 1.61 10.98
N LEU A 74 7.51 1.23 10.70
CA LEU A 74 7.88 0.62 9.42
C LEU A 74 7.16 -0.69 9.12
N VAL A 75 6.91 -1.50 10.16
CA VAL A 75 6.14 -2.73 10.02
C VAL A 75 4.65 -2.42 9.79
N LEU A 76 4.17 -1.27 10.26
CA LEU A 76 2.77 -0.84 10.09
C LEU A 76 2.54 -0.19 8.72
N GLU A 77 3.49 0.56 8.19
CA GLU A 77 3.37 1.23 6.88
C GLU A 77 3.58 0.28 5.69
N THR A 78 4.42 -0.75 5.84
CA THR A 78 4.53 -1.84 4.85
C THR A 78 3.34 -2.81 4.90
N TRP A 79 2.45 -2.65 5.88
CA TRP A 79 1.22 -3.41 6.04
C TRP A 79 -0.02 -2.75 5.42
N ILE A 80 0.18 -1.65 4.67
CA ILE A 80 -0.84 -1.13 3.76
C ILE A 80 -1.20 -2.27 2.78
N PRO A 81 -2.49 -2.50 2.50
CA PRO A 81 -2.93 -3.65 1.72
C PRO A 81 -2.30 -3.67 0.32
N HIS A 82 -1.21 -4.45 0.19
CA HIS A 82 -0.60 -4.91 -1.05
C HIS A 82 -1.56 -5.78 -1.90
N ASN A 83 -2.75 -6.00 -1.37
CA ASN A 83 -3.92 -6.67 -1.92
C ASN A 83 -4.53 -5.93 -3.12
N ARG A 84 -4.15 -4.67 -3.38
CA ARG A 84 -4.64 -3.96 -4.57
C ARG A 84 -3.78 -4.26 -5.78
N PRO A 85 -4.41 -4.58 -6.94
CA PRO A 85 -3.70 -4.70 -8.19
C PRO A 85 -2.88 -3.44 -8.50
N ILE A 86 -1.59 -3.62 -8.78
CA ILE A 86 -0.66 -2.55 -9.11
C ILE A 86 -0.36 -2.53 -10.62
N PRO A 87 -0.13 -1.34 -11.20
CA PRO A 87 0.31 -1.22 -12.59
C PRO A 87 1.62 -1.95 -12.86
N MET A 88 1.72 -2.58 -14.03
CA MET A 88 2.87 -3.39 -14.42
C MET A 88 4.19 -2.65 -14.47
N PHE A 89 4.14 -1.36 -14.79
CA PHE A 89 5.32 -0.51 -14.81
C PHE A 89 6.14 -0.59 -13.51
N PHE A 90 5.49 -0.77 -12.36
CA PHE A 90 6.19 -0.80 -11.06
C PHE A 90 7.06 -2.03 -10.82
N PHE A 91 6.79 -3.15 -11.51
CA PHE A 91 7.50 -4.41 -11.26
C PHE A 91 8.00 -5.09 -12.53
N ARG A 92 7.81 -4.47 -13.71
CA ARG A 92 8.26 -4.97 -15.01
C ARG A 92 9.76 -5.27 -15.03
N ASP A 93 10.57 -4.29 -14.64
CA ASP A 93 12.03 -4.46 -14.61
C ASP A 93 12.44 -5.63 -13.73
N ARG A 94 11.74 -5.81 -12.60
CA ARG A 94 11.99 -6.91 -11.68
C ARG A 94 11.66 -8.27 -12.29
N ILE A 95 10.49 -8.44 -12.90
CA ILE A 95 10.07 -9.72 -13.49
C ILE A 95 10.87 -10.09 -14.74
N TYR A 96 11.48 -9.13 -15.44
CA TYR A 96 12.30 -9.38 -16.63
C TYR A 96 13.80 -9.40 -16.34
N SER A 97 14.23 -8.94 -15.17
CA SER A 97 15.63 -9.04 -14.75
C SER A 97 16.07 -10.49 -14.52
N ASN A 98 17.36 -10.77 -14.74
CA ASN A 98 18.00 -12.04 -14.39
C ASN A 98 18.47 -12.06 -12.93
N ARG A 99 17.74 -11.41 -12.02
CA ARG A 99 18.09 -11.40 -10.60
C ARG A 99 17.64 -12.70 -9.94
N THR A 100 18.33 -13.09 -8.88
CA THR A 100 18.06 -14.31 -8.09
C THR A 100 17.12 -14.05 -6.92
N ASP A 101 16.67 -12.81 -6.74
CA ASP A 101 15.82 -12.35 -5.63
C ASP A 101 14.33 -12.31 -6.02
N ILE A 102 13.93 -13.17 -6.95
CA ILE A 102 12.55 -13.39 -7.39
C ILE A 102 12.33 -14.85 -7.77
N ASP A 103 11.22 -15.43 -7.34
CA ASP A 103 10.83 -16.77 -7.77
C ASP A 103 10.55 -16.82 -9.28
N ALA A 104 11.14 -17.80 -9.96
CA ALA A 104 11.01 -17.95 -11.41
C ALA A 104 9.57 -18.30 -11.82
N GLY A 105 8.84 -19.06 -11.00
CA GLY A 105 7.43 -19.40 -11.21
C GLY A 105 6.53 -18.17 -11.14
N PHE A 106 6.72 -17.33 -10.11
CA PHE A 106 6.03 -16.05 -9.93
C PHE A 106 6.32 -15.11 -11.10
N ALA A 107 7.59 -14.93 -11.47
CA ALA A 107 7.98 -14.10 -12.60
C ALA A 107 7.33 -14.57 -13.91
N SER A 108 7.33 -15.89 -14.18
CA SER A 108 6.69 -16.46 -15.36
C SER A 108 5.18 -16.22 -15.39
N THR A 109 4.50 -16.30 -14.24
CA THR A 109 3.06 -16.04 -14.09
C THR A 109 2.75 -14.58 -14.39
N ARG A 110 3.56 -13.65 -13.87
CA ARG A 110 3.39 -12.20 -14.12
C ARG A 110 3.66 -11.82 -15.56
N ARG A 111 4.69 -12.39 -16.19
CA ARG A 111 5.00 -12.16 -17.62
C ARG A 111 3.84 -12.51 -18.57
N ARG A 112 2.92 -13.41 -18.20
CA ARG A 112 1.72 -13.71 -19.01
C ARG A 112 0.79 -12.52 -19.15
N GLN A 113 0.71 -11.68 -18.12
CA GLN A 113 -0.14 -10.48 -18.11
C GLN A 113 0.66 -9.21 -18.40
N CYS A 114 2.00 -9.24 -18.23
CA CYS A 114 2.93 -8.15 -18.48
C CYS A 114 3.77 -8.38 -19.73
N PRO A 115 3.38 -7.88 -20.92
CA PRO A 115 4.28 -7.84 -22.08
C PRO A 115 5.52 -6.99 -21.80
N THR A 116 6.64 -7.22 -22.50
CA THR A 116 7.89 -6.47 -22.26
C THR A 116 7.77 -4.99 -22.66
N ASN A 117 7.06 -4.68 -23.74
CA ASN A 117 7.06 -3.36 -24.37
C ASN A 117 5.67 -2.67 -24.40
N SER A 118 4.69 -3.19 -23.67
CA SER A 118 3.32 -2.65 -23.70
C SER A 118 2.51 -3.05 -22.46
N GLY A 119 1.40 -2.36 -22.19
CA GLY A 119 0.48 -2.73 -21.09
C GLY A 119 0.92 -2.21 -19.72
N ASP A 120 1.59 -1.07 -19.64
CA ASP A 120 2.07 -0.48 -18.38
C ASP A 120 0.94 -0.20 -17.38
N SER A 121 -0.26 0.10 -17.89
CA SER A 121 -1.48 0.35 -17.11
C SER A 121 -2.23 -0.91 -16.70
N ASN A 122 -1.84 -2.09 -17.21
CA ASN A 122 -2.47 -3.33 -16.80
C ASN A 122 -2.20 -3.56 -15.32
N LEU A 123 -3.22 -4.00 -14.61
CA LEU A 123 -3.14 -4.21 -13.18
C LEU A 123 -2.87 -5.69 -12.88
N ALA A 124 -1.94 -5.96 -11.98
CA ALA A 124 -1.72 -7.29 -11.44
C ALA A 124 -1.70 -7.23 -9.92
N ALA A 125 -2.36 -8.18 -9.26
CA ALA A 125 -2.24 -8.33 -7.80
C ALA A 125 -0.77 -8.50 -7.41
N LEU A 126 -0.34 -8.07 -6.22
CA LEU A 126 1.01 -8.37 -5.74
C LEU A 126 1.03 -9.76 -5.09
N ASP A 127 0.01 -10.07 -4.29
CA ASP A 127 -0.22 -11.40 -3.71
C ASP A 127 -1.09 -12.28 -4.64
N LEU A 128 -0.66 -13.53 -4.86
CA LEU A 128 -1.39 -14.54 -5.64
C LEU A 128 -2.34 -15.38 -4.77
N MET A 129 -2.12 -15.44 -3.45
CA MET A 129 -2.84 -16.37 -2.58
C MET A 129 -4.20 -15.82 -2.15
N ILE A 130 -4.27 -14.61 -1.58
CA ILE A 130 -5.56 -14.04 -1.13
C ILE A 130 -5.62 -12.54 -1.43
N PRO A 131 -5.98 -12.14 -2.66
CA PRO A 131 -5.87 -10.76 -3.11
C PRO A 131 -6.79 -9.77 -2.40
N ASN A 132 -7.64 -10.17 -1.43
CA ASN A 132 -8.53 -9.26 -0.70
C ASN A 132 -8.62 -9.58 0.81
N SER A 133 -7.63 -10.28 1.37
CA SER A 133 -7.57 -10.58 2.81
C SER A 133 -6.37 -9.91 3.46
N PHE A 134 -6.62 -9.32 4.61
CA PHE A 134 -5.60 -8.77 5.46
C PHE A 134 -4.97 -9.88 6.28
N ASP A 135 -3.79 -10.33 5.86
CA ASP A 135 -3.09 -11.47 6.44
C ASP A 135 -1.56 -11.32 6.39
N ASN A 136 -0.86 -12.37 6.81
CA ASN A 136 0.61 -12.42 6.83
C ASN A 136 1.20 -13.07 5.56
N ASN A 137 0.41 -13.35 4.52
CA ASN A 137 0.88 -14.04 3.32
C ASN A 137 1.84 -13.17 2.50
N TYR A 138 1.66 -11.85 2.54
CA TYR A 138 2.64 -10.92 1.98
C TYR A 138 4.07 -11.20 2.49
N PHE A 139 4.25 -11.38 3.79
CA PHE A 139 5.56 -11.69 4.37
C PHE A 139 6.01 -13.12 4.07
N LYS A 140 5.09 -14.07 3.97
CA LYS A 140 5.44 -15.44 3.53
C LYS A 140 5.95 -15.47 2.09
N ASN A 141 5.43 -14.60 1.21
CA ASN A 141 5.91 -14.47 -0.17
C ASN A 141 7.32 -13.86 -0.25
N LEU A 142 7.82 -13.24 0.83
CA LEU A 142 9.15 -12.64 0.92
C LEU A 142 10.19 -13.55 1.60
N MET A 143 9.78 -14.68 2.18
CA MET A 143 10.65 -15.66 2.84
C MET A 143 11.08 -16.75 1.86
#